data_AF-A0A964LCE9-F1
#
_entry.id   AF-A0A964LCE9-F1
#
_cell.length_a   1.000
_cell.length_b   1.000
_cell.length_c   1.000
_cell.angle_alpha   90.00
_cell.angle_beta   90.00
_cell.angle_gamma   90.00
#
_symmetry.space_group_name_H-M   'P 1'
#
loop_
_entity.id
_entity.type
_entity.pdbx_description
1 polymer ?
#
loop_
_entity_poly.entity_id
_entity_poly.type
_entity_poly.pdbx_seq_one_letter_code
_entity_poly.pdbx_strand_id
1 'polypeptide(L)'
;MFSKPNVAKLFEPYIVVQLYTDTVPKEFYAPEVQAGFTKDLSRLAADAKQVNVTFQRKVFGTEELPLYVVLEPELDGTIRTLGAFQGRIFDEQKFIDFLRNPQGN
;
A
#
# COMPACT_ATOMS: atom_id res chain seq x y z
N MET A 1 -10.62 3.30 -5.03
CA MET A 1 -10.77 2.34 -6.14
C MET A 1 -10.69 3.12 -7.45
N PHE A 2 -9.82 2.70 -8.38
CA PHE A 2 -9.64 3.37 -9.68
C PHE A 2 -10.86 3.08 -10.57
N SER A 3 -11.69 4.09 -10.82
CA SER A 3 -12.99 3.92 -11.51
C SER A 3 -12.91 4.04 -13.03
N LYS A 4 -11.81 4.60 -13.57
CA LYS A 4 -11.63 4.78 -15.02
C LYS A 4 -11.27 3.44 -15.69
N PRO A 5 -12.05 2.96 -16.68
CA PRO A 5 -11.86 1.63 -17.26
C PRO A 5 -10.47 1.39 -17.88
N ASN A 6 -9.90 2.41 -18.53
CA ASN A 6 -8.56 2.39 -19.12
C ASN A 6 -7.46 2.18 -18.06
N VAL A 7 -7.66 2.72 -16.86
CA VAL A 7 -6.73 2.55 -15.73
C VAL A 7 -6.97 1.23 -15.00
N ALA A 8 -8.23 0.82 -14.85
CA ALA A 8 -8.59 -0.44 -14.19
C ALA A 8 -7.94 -1.66 -14.86
N LYS A 9 -7.90 -1.71 -16.19
CA LYS A 9 -7.24 -2.79 -16.94
C LYS A 9 -5.73 -2.88 -16.67
N LEU A 10 -5.08 -1.76 -16.37
CA LEU A 10 -3.64 -1.75 -16.07
C LEU A 10 -3.33 -2.40 -14.73
N PHE A 11 -4.34 -2.63 -13.87
CA PHE A 11 -4.19 -3.33 -12.60
C PHE A 11 -4.37 -4.85 -12.71
N GLU A 12 -4.84 -5.39 -13.84
CA GLU A 12 -4.99 -6.83 -14.05
C GLU A 12 -3.72 -7.67 -13.78
N PRO A 13 -2.49 -7.22 -14.12
CA PRO A 13 -1.28 -7.97 -13.80
C PRO A 13 -0.80 -7.80 -12.35
N TYR A 14 -1.48 -6.97 -11.54
CA TYR A 14 -1.06 -6.64 -10.18
C TYR A 14 -2.03 -7.20 -9.13
N ILE A 15 -1.48 -7.57 -7.98
CA ILE A 15 -2.27 -7.72 -6.75
C ILE A 15 -2.25 -6.38 -6.02
N VAL A 16 -3.37 -5.65 -6.08
CA VAL A 16 -3.48 -4.35 -5.44
C VAL A 16 -3.75 -4.52 -3.95
N VAL A 17 -2.85 -4.02 -3.13
CA VAL A 17 -2.98 -3.99 -1.67
C VAL A 17 -2.90 -2.56 -1.16
N GLN A 18 -3.39 -2.33 0.06
CA GLN A 18 -3.33 -1.02 0.71
C GLN A 18 -2.64 -1.16 2.07
N LEU A 19 -1.66 -0.29 2.32
CA LEU A 19 -1.03 -0.12 3.62
C LEU A 19 -1.76 0.98 4.39
N TYR A 20 -2.19 0.67 5.63
CA TYR A 20 -2.95 1.61 6.46
C TYR A 20 -2.05 2.23 7.54
N THR A 21 -1.84 3.54 7.48
CA THR A 21 -0.92 4.27 8.36
C THR A 21 -1.61 4.99 9.53
N ASP A 22 -2.92 5.23 9.43
CA ASP A 22 -3.70 5.86 10.51
C ASP A 22 -4.36 4.84 11.45
N THR A 23 -5.12 3.92 10.87
CA THR A 23 -5.85 2.85 11.57
C THR A 23 -5.96 1.63 10.65
N VAL A 24 -5.59 0.45 11.13
CA VAL A 24 -5.82 -0.80 10.39
C VAL A 24 -7.28 -1.22 10.55
N PRO A 25 -8.02 -1.51 9.46
CA PRO A 25 -9.39 -2.02 9.56
C PRO A 25 -9.46 -3.34 10.35
N LYS A 26 -10.47 -3.45 11.22
CA LYS A 26 -10.64 -4.59 12.14
C LYS A 26 -10.82 -5.92 11.40
N GLU A 27 -11.34 -5.86 10.17
CA GLU A 27 -11.65 -7.02 9.32
C GLU A 27 -10.40 -7.79 8.92
N PHE A 28 -9.21 -7.17 8.98
CA PHE A 28 -7.94 -7.81 8.67
C PHE A 28 -7.34 -8.61 9.83
N TYR A 29 -7.96 -8.58 11.02
CA TYR A 29 -7.48 -9.34 12.18
C TYR A 29 -8.17 -10.70 12.30
N ALA A 30 -7.51 -11.66 12.93
CA ALA A 30 -8.12 -12.96 13.24
C ALA A 30 -9.35 -12.78 14.17
N PRO A 31 -10.38 -13.65 14.06
CA PRO A 31 -11.63 -13.50 14.83
C PRO A 31 -11.45 -13.38 16.34
N GLU A 32 -10.46 -14.07 16.90
CA GLU A 32 -10.14 -14.06 18.33
C GLU A 32 -9.64 -12.68 18.79
N VAL A 33 -8.87 -12.01 17.94
CA VAL A 33 -8.39 -10.63 18.18
C VAL A 33 -9.54 -9.65 18.00
N GLN A 34 -10.40 -9.87 16.99
CA GLN A 34 -11.57 -9.00 16.74
C GLN A 34 -12.52 -8.94 17.93
N ALA A 35 -12.72 -10.04 18.66
CA ALA A 35 -13.57 -10.07 19.86
C ALA A 35 -13.12 -9.06 20.94
N GLY A 36 -11.81 -8.81 21.05
CA GLY A 36 -11.22 -7.84 21.99
C GLY A 36 -11.49 -6.37 21.63
N PHE A 37 -11.75 -6.07 20.36
CA PHE A 37 -11.96 -4.69 19.88
C PHE A 37 -13.25 -4.05 20.37
N THR A 38 -14.18 -4.82 20.95
CA THR A 38 -15.36 -4.28 21.64
C THR A 38 -14.99 -3.43 22.86
N LYS A 39 -13.81 -3.67 23.45
CA LYS A 39 -13.34 -3.00 24.67
C LYS A 39 -12.18 -2.06 24.42
N ASP A 40 -11.31 -2.40 23.47
CA ASP A 40 -10.10 -1.64 23.19
C ASP A 40 -9.77 -1.61 21.69
N LEU A 41 -9.79 -0.40 21.11
CA LEU A 41 -9.43 -0.14 19.71
C LEU A 41 -7.99 0.37 19.55
N SER A 42 -7.24 0.52 20.65
CA SER A 42 -5.89 1.12 20.64
C SER A 42 -4.93 0.37 19.74
N ARG A 43 -5.05 -0.95 19.66
CA ARG A 43 -4.24 -1.81 18.79
C ARG A 43 -4.37 -1.44 17.31
N LEU A 44 -5.56 -1.07 16.83
CA LEU A 44 -5.77 -0.73 15.42
C LEU A 44 -4.93 0.48 14.99
N ALA A 45 -4.85 1.49 15.87
CA ALA A 45 -4.04 2.68 15.65
C ALA A 45 -2.55 2.43 15.93
N ALA A 46 -2.22 1.58 16.91
CA ALA A 46 -0.85 1.20 17.21
C ALA A 46 -0.21 0.44 16.05
N ASP A 47 -0.88 -0.58 15.51
CA ASP A 47 -0.36 -1.37 14.38
C ASP A 47 -0.19 -0.47 13.13
N ALA A 48 -1.10 0.47 12.90
CA ALA A 48 -0.96 1.44 11.81
C ALA A 48 0.27 2.37 12.00
N LYS A 49 0.38 3.01 13.17
CA LYS A 49 1.40 4.05 13.42
C LYS A 49 2.78 3.52 13.79
N GLN A 50 2.85 2.37 14.45
CA GLN A 50 4.10 1.83 14.98
C GLN A 50 4.66 0.73 14.08
N VAL A 51 3.81 -0.01 13.38
CA VAL A 51 4.25 -1.09 12.47
C VAL A 51 4.24 -0.60 11.02
N ASN A 52 3.08 -0.19 10.49
CA ASN A 52 2.97 0.11 9.06
C ASN A 52 3.75 1.37 8.65
N VAL A 53 3.64 2.47 9.40
CA VAL A 53 4.42 3.69 9.15
C VAL A 53 5.92 3.42 9.25
N THR A 54 6.36 2.69 10.27
CA THR A 54 7.77 2.30 10.44
C THR A 54 8.26 1.44 9.27
N PHE A 55 7.45 0.49 8.81
CA PHE A 55 7.73 -0.30 7.61
C PHE A 55 7.87 0.60 6.37
N GLN A 56 6.91 1.50 6.14
CA GLN A 56 6.91 2.43 5.02
C GLN A 56 8.20 3.27 4.99
N ARG A 57 8.55 3.87 6.14
CA ARG A 57 9.77 4.66 6.30
C ARG A 57 11.03 3.82 6.03
N LYS A 58 11.10 2.61 6.60
CA LYS A 58 12.29 1.74 6.49
C LYS A 58 12.49 1.20 5.07
N VAL A 59 11.41 0.83 4.39
CA VAL A 59 11.47 0.14 3.09
C VAL A 59 11.43 1.13 1.93
N PHE A 60 10.59 2.17 2.00
CA PHE A 60 10.40 3.12 0.89
C PHE A 60 11.09 4.47 1.11
N GLY A 61 11.68 4.69 2.29
CA GLY A 61 12.45 5.89 2.60
C GLY A 61 11.61 7.17 2.75
N THR A 62 10.28 7.05 2.83
CA THR A 62 9.37 8.21 2.92
C THR A 62 8.10 7.89 3.73
N GLU A 63 7.51 8.92 4.30
CA GLU A 63 6.18 8.90 4.92
C GLU A 63 5.16 9.73 4.15
N GLU A 64 5.54 10.25 2.97
CA GLU A 64 4.64 11.04 2.15
C GLU A 64 3.42 10.21 1.73
N LEU A 65 2.25 10.85 1.77
CA LEU A 65 0.99 10.27 1.37
C LEU A 65 0.28 11.18 0.35
N PRO A 66 -0.44 10.60 -0.63
CA PRO A 66 -0.49 9.17 -0.94
C PRO A 66 0.83 8.69 -1.60
N LEU A 67 1.16 7.42 -1.38
CA LEU A 67 2.32 6.75 -1.97
C LEU A 67 1.83 5.49 -2.69
N TYR A 68 2.25 5.33 -3.95
CA TYR A 68 2.02 4.12 -4.73
C TYR A 68 3.36 3.47 -5.02
N VAL A 69 3.49 2.17 -4.77
CA VAL A 69 4.74 1.42 -4.97
C VAL A 69 4.43 0.13 -5.71
N VAL A 70 5.23 -0.19 -6.73
CA VAL A 70 5.20 -1.52 -7.35
C VAL A 70 6.30 -2.35 -6.71
N LEU A 71 5.91 -3.47 -6.12
CA LEU A 71 6.80 -4.43 -5.46
C LEU A 71 6.82 -5.73 -6.23
N GLU A 72 7.98 -6.37 -6.24
CA GLU A 72 8.16 -7.74 -6.69
C GLU A 72 8.65 -8.56 -5.50
N PRO A 73 7.81 -9.46 -4.96
CA PRO A 73 8.23 -10.38 -3.91
C PRO A 73 9.15 -11.46 -4.47
N GLU A 74 10.25 -11.71 -3.78
CA GLU A 74 11.25 -12.71 -4.14
C GLU A 74 11.01 -14.02 -3.40
N LEU A 75 11.56 -15.13 -3.91
CA LEU A 75 11.38 -16.47 -3.32
C LEU A 75 11.97 -16.62 -1.92
N ASP A 76 12.95 -15.79 -1.57
CA ASP A 76 13.59 -15.76 -0.24
C ASP A 76 12.82 -14.92 0.79
N GLY A 77 11.67 -14.38 0.42
CA GLY A 77 10.83 -13.54 1.27
C GLY A 77 11.28 -12.08 1.33
N THR A 78 12.27 -11.67 0.54
CA THR A 78 12.61 -10.26 0.34
C THR A 78 11.67 -9.61 -0.66
N ILE A 79 11.70 -8.27 -0.71
CA ILE A 79 10.91 -7.49 -1.66
C ILE A 79 11.85 -6.58 -2.46
N ARG A 80 11.66 -6.56 -3.76
CA ARG A 80 12.29 -5.60 -4.66
C ARG A 80 11.29 -4.50 -4.99
N THR A 81 11.69 -3.25 -4.78
CA THR A 81 10.88 -2.11 -5.22
C THR A 81 11.21 -1.80 -6.67
N LEU A 82 10.22 -1.97 -7.56
CA LEU A 82 10.40 -1.69 -9.00
C LEU A 82 10.27 -0.20 -9.30
N GLY A 83 9.46 0.53 -8.53
CA GLY A 83 9.27 1.96 -8.67
C GLY A 83 8.24 2.51 -7.69
N ALA A 84 8.25 3.82 -7.51
CA ALA A 84 7.29 4.54 -6.66
C ALA A 84 6.75 5.79 -7.35
N PHE A 85 5.48 6.10 -7.09
CA PHE A 85 4.80 7.32 -7.50
C PHE A 85 4.27 8.02 -6.25
N GLN A 86 4.75 9.24 -5.99
CA GLN A 86 4.43 10.01 -4.79
C GLN A 86 3.38 11.09 -5.09
N GLY A 87 2.54 11.35 -4.09
CA GLY A 87 1.58 12.43 -4.11
C GLY A 87 0.32 12.13 -4.90
N ARG A 88 -0.57 13.13 -4.91
CA ARG A 88 -1.85 13.03 -5.63
C ARG A 88 -1.61 12.91 -7.13
N ILE A 89 -2.34 12.01 -7.77
CA ILE A 89 -2.32 11.82 -9.23
C ILE A 89 -3.04 13.01 -9.89
N PHE A 90 -2.26 14.02 -10.32
CA PHE A 90 -2.76 15.15 -11.13
C PHE A 90 -2.64 14.89 -12.63
N ASP A 91 -1.63 14.11 -13.03
CA ASP A 91 -1.36 13.73 -14.40
C ASP A 91 -1.62 12.22 -14.54
N GLU A 92 -2.78 11.89 -15.11
CA GLU A 92 -3.20 10.50 -15.32
C GLU A 92 -2.24 9.77 -16.25
N GLN A 93 -1.68 10.45 -17.25
CA GLN A 93 -0.80 9.80 -18.23
C GLN A 93 0.51 9.38 -17.56
N LYS A 94 1.10 10.24 -16.72
CA LYS A 94 2.28 9.87 -15.94
C LYS A 94 2.04 8.67 -15.04
N PHE A 95 0.86 8.58 -14.44
CA PHE A 95 0.53 7.42 -13.60
C PHE A 95 0.33 6.14 -14.43
N ILE A 96 -0.29 6.24 -15.61
CA ILE A 96 -0.41 5.13 -16.56
C ILE A 96 0.98 4.66 -17.02
N ASP A 97 1.87 5.58 -17.34
CA ASP A 97 3.23 5.27 -17.79
C ASP A 97 4.01 4.58 -16.67
N PHE A 98 3.86 5.04 -15.43
CA PHE A 98 4.38 4.37 -14.24
C PHE A 98 3.85 2.93 -14.11
N LEU A 99 2.55 2.69 -14.27
CA LEU A 99 1.99 1.34 -14.18
C LEU A 99 2.44 0.41 -15.32
N ARG A 100 2.84 0.97 -16.47
CA ARG A 100 3.34 0.19 -17.62
C ARG A 100 4.82 -0.11 -17.51
N ASN A 101 5.59 0.82 -16.96
CA ASN A 101 7.03 0.71 -16.80
C ASN A 101 7.46 1.33 -15.47
N PRO A 102 7.26 0.61 -14.35
CA PRO A 102 7.56 1.14 -13.01
C PRO A 102 9.04 1.51 -12.83
N GLN A 103 9.94 0.87 -13.60
CA GLN A 103 11.39 1.07 -13.53
C GLN A 103 11.87 2.29 -14.33
N GLY A 104 11.06 2.83 -15.25
CA GLY A 104 11.36 4.06 -15.98
C GLY A 104 12.40 3.97 -17.11
N ASN A 105 12.65 2.78 -17.67
CA ASN A 105 13.54 2.60 -18.84
C ASN A 105 12.99 3.22 -20.13
#